data_AF-A0A1V1TSK5-F1
#
_entry.id   AF-A0A1V1TSK5-F1
#
_cell.length_a   1.000
_cell.length_b   1.000
_cell.length_c   1.000
_cell.angle_alpha   90.00
_cell.angle_beta   90.00
_cell.angle_gamma   90.00
#
_symmetry.space_group_name_H-M   'P 1'
#
loop_
_entity.id
_entity.type
_entity.pdbx_description
1 polymer ?
#
loop_
_entity_poly.entity_id
_entity_poly.type
_entity_poly.pdbx_seq_one_letter_code
_entity_poly.pdbx_strand_id
1 'polypeptide(L)'
;MATVHPLCAICDTVEGKYKCPRCDVRTCCVACSREHRENHPAVEEKPKPPKNSISATVAQPTLSDQQHPAKLSDIADAPEYKALLQRYPDMEQYLWNIATATDPPKPGHGGNMARKANQPWTQEVGMTNAVQLVQSIKASPGDVRDAIREFSDLVSIFKTRMQAQHEQLQKQRAEEDAQIISNLLRNEKS
;
A
#
# COMPACT_ATOMS: atom_id res chain seq x y z
N MET A 1 -38.40 -25.90 -18.27
CA MET A 1 -37.03 -26.44 -18.43
C MET A 1 -36.50 -26.77 -17.04
N ALA A 2 -36.20 -28.04 -16.76
CA ALA A 2 -35.72 -28.46 -15.44
C ALA A 2 -34.30 -27.90 -15.22
N THR A 3 -34.12 -27.03 -14.22
CA THR A 3 -32.79 -26.56 -13.79
C THR A 3 -32.08 -27.73 -13.11
N VAL A 4 -31.22 -28.42 -13.86
CA VAL A 4 -30.33 -29.44 -13.30
C VAL A 4 -29.31 -28.73 -12.42
N HIS A 5 -29.45 -28.85 -11.10
CA HIS A 5 -28.43 -28.35 -10.19
C HIS A 5 -27.22 -29.29 -10.22
N PRO A 6 -26.01 -28.77 -10.44
CA PRO A 6 -24.81 -29.59 -10.40
C PRO A 6 -24.59 -30.15 -8.99
N LEU A 7 -24.01 -31.34 -8.92
CA LEU A 7 -23.65 -31.99 -7.66
C LEU A 7 -22.59 -31.17 -6.91
N CYS A 8 -22.53 -31.37 -5.59
CA CYS A 8 -21.55 -30.71 -4.74
C CYS A 8 -20.13 -31.06 -5.16
N ALA A 9 -19.31 -30.07 -5.53
CA ALA A 9 -17.94 -30.30 -6.00
C ALA A 9 -16.94 -30.80 -4.94
N ILE A 10 -17.39 -31.10 -3.71
CA ILE A 10 -16.54 -31.65 -2.65
C ILE A 10 -16.92 -33.08 -2.32
N CYS A 11 -18.20 -33.37 -2.23
CA CYS A 11 -18.67 -34.70 -1.82
C CYS A 11 -19.39 -35.45 -2.92
N ASP A 12 -19.75 -34.80 -4.03
CA ASP A 12 -20.49 -35.32 -5.19
C ASP A 12 -21.76 -36.12 -4.88
N THR A 13 -22.26 -36.04 -3.63
CA THR A 13 -23.36 -36.88 -3.14
C THR A 13 -24.73 -36.22 -3.27
N VAL A 14 -24.79 -34.89 -3.21
CA VAL A 14 -26.06 -34.13 -3.17
C VAL A 14 -25.94 -32.91 -4.07
N GLU A 15 -27.06 -32.46 -4.64
CA GLU A 15 -27.15 -31.23 -5.42
C GLU A 15 -26.62 -30.01 -4.64
N GLY A 16 -25.85 -29.16 -5.33
CA GLY A 16 -25.19 -28.01 -4.75
C GLY A 16 -26.17 -26.85 -4.52
N LYS A 17 -26.58 -26.64 -3.27
CA LYS A 17 -27.45 -25.54 -2.84
C LYS A 17 -26.73 -24.19 -2.75
N TYR A 18 -25.46 -24.18 -2.36
CA TYR A 18 -24.68 -22.96 -2.10
C TYR A 18 -23.70 -22.69 -3.25
N LYS A 19 -23.62 -21.46 -3.74
CA LYS A 19 -22.70 -21.01 -4.80
C LYS A 19 -21.51 -20.26 -4.20
N CYS A 20 -20.30 -20.55 -4.68
CA CYS A 20 -19.11 -19.78 -4.29
C CYS A 20 -19.11 -18.39 -4.97
N PRO A 21 -18.74 -17.30 -4.26
CA PRO A 21 -18.64 -15.97 -4.86
C PRO A 21 -17.36 -15.77 -5.70
N ARG A 22 -16.36 -16.66 -5.59
CA ARG A 22 -15.06 -16.55 -6.29
C ARG A 22 -14.93 -17.46 -7.51
N CYS A 23 -15.68 -18.56 -7.57
CA CYS A 23 -15.80 -19.40 -8.75
C CYS A 23 -17.24 -19.94 -8.85
N ASP A 24 -17.66 -20.38 -10.04
CA ASP A 24 -19.05 -20.81 -10.27
C ASP A 24 -19.38 -22.20 -9.69
N VAL A 25 -18.55 -22.69 -8.74
CA VAL A 25 -18.68 -23.99 -8.11
C VAL A 25 -19.84 -24.00 -7.09
N ARG A 26 -20.60 -25.10 -7.06
CA ARG A 26 -21.69 -25.32 -6.11
C ARG A 26 -21.35 -26.38 -5.07
N THR A 27 -21.77 -26.14 -3.83
CA THR A 27 -21.56 -27.01 -2.67
C THR A 27 -22.89 -27.30 -1.97
N CYS A 28 -23.06 -28.51 -1.42
CA CYS A 28 -24.32 -28.93 -0.79
C CYS A 28 -24.57 -28.27 0.58
N CYS A 29 -23.53 -27.96 1.35
CA CYS A 29 -23.63 -27.42 2.69
C CYS A 29 -22.52 -26.42 3.02
N VAL A 30 -22.67 -25.71 4.14
CA VAL A 30 -21.70 -24.71 4.61
C VAL A 30 -20.34 -25.34 4.96
N ALA A 31 -20.30 -26.60 5.39
CA ALA A 31 -19.04 -27.30 5.65
C ALA A 31 -18.24 -27.49 4.35
N CYS A 32 -18.91 -27.95 3.28
CA CYS A 32 -18.30 -28.02 1.95
C CYS A 32 -17.94 -26.61 1.43
N SER A 33 -18.77 -25.60 1.62
CA SER A 33 -18.43 -24.25 1.14
C SER A 33 -17.20 -23.65 1.84
N ARG A 34 -16.96 -23.99 3.11
CA ARG A 34 -15.74 -23.59 3.85
C ARG A 34 -14.51 -24.32 3.34
N GLU A 35 -14.57 -25.65 3.22
CA GLU A 35 -13.49 -26.46 2.65
C GLU A 35 -13.10 -25.97 1.24
N HIS A 36 -14.08 -25.67 0.40
CA HIS A 36 -13.84 -25.14 -0.93
C HIS A 36 -13.20 -23.74 -0.91
N ARG A 37 -13.56 -22.88 0.05
CA ARG A 37 -12.98 -21.53 0.18
C ARG A 37 -11.56 -21.56 0.72
N GLU A 38 -11.24 -22.54 1.56
CA GLU A 38 -9.94 -22.74 2.18
C GLU A 38 -8.95 -23.44 1.23
N ASN A 39 -9.43 -24.44 0.48
CA ASN A 39 -8.69 -25.14 -0.58
C ASN A 39 -9.03 -24.61 -1.99
N HIS A 40 -9.30 -23.31 -2.14
CA HIS A 40 -9.66 -22.76 -3.44
C HIS A 40 -8.49 -22.96 -4.42
N PRO A 41 -8.65 -23.77 -5.48
CA PRO A 41 -7.58 -23.93 -6.45
C PRO A 41 -7.32 -22.58 -7.10
N ALA A 42 -6.05 -22.18 -7.18
CA ALA A 42 -5.62 -21.05 -7.99
C ALA A 42 -5.81 -21.44 -9.46
N VAL A 43 -7.04 -21.34 -9.97
CA VAL A 43 -7.33 -21.55 -11.40
C VAL A 43 -6.80 -20.33 -12.15
N GLU A 44 -5.56 -20.52 -12.61
CA GLU A 44 -5.03 -20.22 -13.93
C GLU A 44 -5.98 -19.49 -14.89
N GLU A 45 -5.47 -18.38 -15.39
CA GLU A 45 -6.09 -17.51 -16.38
C GLU A 45 -6.63 -18.30 -17.58
N LYS A 46 -7.89 -18.04 -17.92
CA LYS A 46 -8.61 -18.57 -19.07
C LYS A 46 -7.80 -18.35 -20.36
N PRO A 47 -7.49 -19.39 -21.18
CA PRO A 47 -6.80 -19.20 -22.45
C PRO A 47 -7.70 -18.41 -23.42
N LYS A 48 -7.21 -17.27 -23.91
CA LYS A 48 -7.83 -16.54 -25.02
C LYS A 48 -7.56 -17.31 -26.33
N PRO A 49 -8.57 -17.56 -27.19
CA PRO A 49 -8.34 -18.20 -28.48
C PRO A 49 -7.62 -17.24 -29.46
N PRO A 50 -6.73 -17.77 -30.34
CA PRO A 50 -5.90 -16.96 -31.22
C PRO A 50 -6.56 -16.73 -32.58
N LYS A 51 -6.51 -15.50 -33.13
CA LYS A 51 -6.57 -15.26 -34.59
C LYS A 51 -5.76 -14.02 -35.00
N ASN A 52 -4.62 -14.34 -35.62
CA ASN A 52 -3.94 -13.74 -36.78
C ASN A 52 -3.78 -12.22 -36.94
N SER A 53 -2.50 -11.82 -36.99
CA SER A 53 -1.78 -10.97 -37.99
C SER A 53 -2.56 -9.85 -38.67
N ILE A 54 -2.05 -8.61 -38.73
CA ILE A 54 -0.99 -8.15 -39.67
C ILE A 54 -0.26 -6.91 -39.10
N SER A 55 1.03 -6.81 -39.41
CA SER A 55 1.99 -5.73 -39.15
C SER A 55 1.51 -4.30 -39.42
N ALA A 56 1.95 -3.37 -38.57
CA ALA A 56 2.55 -2.11 -39.03
C ALA A 56 3.53 -1.56 -37.99
N THR A 57 4.78 -1.48 -38.44
CA THR A 57 5.94 -0.88 -37.81
C THR A 57 5.72 0.59 -37.48
N VAL A 58 5.77 0.96 -36.19
CA VAL A 58 6.39 2.21 -35.74
C VAL A 58 7.21 1.86 -34.51
N ALA A 59 8.52 1.81 -34.69
CA ALA A 59 9.47 1.76 -33.60
C ALA A 59 9.33 3.07 -32.80
N GLN A 60 8.55 3.05 -31.73
CA GLN A 60 8.73 4.03 -30.66
C GLN A 60 10.02 3.64 -29.93
N PRO A 61 10.99 4.56 -29.77
CA PRO A 61 12.11 4.31 -28.88
C PRO A 61 11.55 4.15 -27.47
N THR A 62 11.63 2.94 -26.93
CA THR A 62 11.51 2.70 -25.49
C THR A 62 12.65 3.45 -24.83
N LEU A 63 12.37 4.69 -24.40
CA LEU A 63 13.14 5.38 -23.36
C LEU A 63 12.95 4.58 -22.07
N SER A 64 13.74 3.51 -21.98
CA SER A 64 14.01 2.77 -20.77
C SER A 64 14.86 3.63 -19.85
N ASP A 65 14.24 4.58 -19.16
CA ASP A 65 14.68 5.01 -17.82
C ASP A 65 13.54 5.83 -17.18
N GLN A 66 12.40 5.19 -16.94
CA GLN A 66 11.48 5.73 -15.94
C GLN A 66 12.12 5.46 -14.58
N GLN A 67 12.97 6.39 -14.11
CA GLN A 67 13.26 6.52 -12.69
C GLN A 67 11.90 6.63 -11.98
N HIS A 68 11.45 5.52 -11.40
CA HIS A 68 10.25 5.53 -10.59
C HIS A 68 10.46 6.57 -9.48
N PRO A 69 9.47 7.45 -9.23
CA PRO A 69 9.59 8.41 -8.16
C PRO A 69 9.83 7.62 -6.86
N ALA A 70 10.87 8.02 -6.12
CA ALA A 70 11.13 7.49 -4.79
C ALA A 70 9.81 7.53 -3.98
N LYS A 71 9.60 6.53 -3.13
CA LYS A 71 8.43 6.45 -2.25
C LYS A 71 8.89 6.68 -0.82
N LEU A 72 7.98 7.18 0.02
CA LEU A 72 8.28 7.34 1.45
C LEU A 72 8.69 6.00 2.10
N SER A 73 8.22 4.87 1.58
CA SER A 73 8.61 3.53 2.03
C SER A 73 10.11 3.24 1.87
N ASP A 74 10.79 3.89 0.91
CA ASP A 74 12.23 3.68 0.66
C ASP A 74 13.10 4.24 1.81
N ILE A 75 12.51 5.01 2.74
CA ILE A 75 13.20 5.46 3.95
C ILE A 75 13.68 4.30 4.83
N ALA A 76 12.99 3.15 4.79
CA ALA A 76 13.36 1.97 5.57
C ALA A 76 14.68 1.35 5.07
N ASP A 77 14.99 1.52 3.78
CA ASP A 77 16.21 1.04 3.17
C ASP A 77 17.41 1.98 3.38
N ALA A 78 17.13 3.24 3.72
CA ALA A 78 18.13 4.28 3.92
C ALA A 78 19.14 3.91 5.01
N PRO A 79 20.46 4.09 4.77
CA PRO A 79 21.48 3.76 5.76
C PRO A 79 21.33 4.59 7.04
N GLU A 80 20.81 5.82 6.93
CA GLU A 80 20.54 6.69 8.07
C GLU A 80 19.45 6.13 8.98
N TYR A 81 18.41 5.50 8.42
CA TYR A 81 17.37 4.83 9.20
C TYR A 81 17.93 3.61 9.94
N LYS A 82 18.73 2.79 9.25
CA LYS A 82 19.40 1.62 9.86
C LYS A 82 20.36 2.02 10.98
N ALA A 83 21.13 3.10 10.78
CA ALA A 83 22.02 3.64 11.82
C ALA A 83 21.24 4.15 13.04
N LEU A 84 20.07 4.75 12.82
CA LEU A 84 19.20 5.23 13.88
C LEU A 84 18.65 4.07 14.73
N LEU A 85 18.22 2.97 14.09
CA LEU A 85 17.78 1.75 14.80
C LEU A 85 18.90 1.08 15.60
N GLN A 86 20.14 1.13 15.11
CA GLN A 86 21.29 0.62 15.87
C GLN A 86 21.59 1.47 17.11
N ARG A 87 21.36 2.78 17.03
CA ARG A 87 21.56 3.71 18.16
C ARG A 87 20.43 3.63 19.18
N TYR A 88 19.21 3.36 18.73
CA TYR A 88 18.01 3.28 19.56
C TYR A 88 17.24 1.99 19.27
N PRO A 89 17.60 0.85 19.89
CA PRO A 89 16.96 -0.44 19.60
C PRO A 89 15.47 -0.47 19.98
N ASP A 90 15.06 0.28 21.01
CA ASP A 90 13.65 0.37 21.43
C ASP A 90 12.81 1.32 20.53
N MET A 91 13.43 2.00 19.57
CA MET A 91 12.76 2.97 18.69
C MET A 91 11.59 2.35 17.91
N GLU A 92 11.76 1.13 17.38
CA GLU A 92 10.70 0.46 16.61
C GLU A 92 9.46 0.24 17.46
N GLN A 93 9.63 -0.09 18.74
CA GLN A 93 8.52 -0.27 19.67
C GLN A 93 7.79 1.06 19.92
N TYR A 94 8.52 2.17 20.04
CA TYR A 94 7.88 3.48 20.18
C TYR A 94 7.10 3.90 18.94
N LEU A 95 7.66 3.67 17.74
CA LEU A 95 6.95 3.93 16.49
C LEU A 95 5.69 3.06 16.36
N TRP A 96 5.77 1.78 16.75
CA TRP A 96 4.63 0.88 16.76
C TRP A 96 3.56 1.30 17.77
N ASN A 97 3.93 1.77 18.96
CA ASN A 97 3.00 2.30 19.95
C ASN A 97 2.28 3.56 19.44
N ILE A 98 2.99 4.44 18.72
CA ILE A 98 2.39 5.63 18.10
C ILE A 98 1.43 5.22 16.97
N ALA A 99 1.82 4.27 16.13
CA ALA A 99 0.96 3.77 15.05
C ALA A 99 -0.31 3.12 15.61
N THR A 100 -0.19 2.25 16.60
CA THR A 100 -1.34 1.58 17.23
C THR A 100 -2.23 2.53 18.03
N ALA A 101 -1.73 3.68 18.49
CA ALA A 101 -2.56 4.73 19.08
C ALA A 101 -3.49 5.41 18.05
N THR A 102 -3.13 5.37 16.76
CA THR A 102 -4.01 5.84 15.67
C THR A 102 -5.06 4.83 15.25
N ASP A 103 -4.86 3.54 15.57
CA ASP A 103 -5.77 2.46 15.21
C ASP A 103 -7.06 2.47 16.07
N PRO A 104 -8.15 1.86 15.58
CA PRO A 104 -9.34 1.65 16.40
C PRO A 104 -9.03 0.79 17.63
N PRO A 105 -9.61 1.11 18.80
CA PRO A 105 -9.43 0.28 19.98
C PRO A 105 -9.94 -1.12 19.69
N LYS A 106 -9.10 -2.14 19.93
CA LYS A 106 -9.49 -3.53 19.74
C LYS A 106 -10.72 -3.82 20.63
N PRO A 107 -11.83 -4.34 20.08
CA PRO A 107 -12.98 -4.71 20.89
C PRO A 107 -12.54 -5.80 21.88
N GLY A 108 -12.54 -5.47 23.17
CA GLY A 108 -12.18 -6.38 24.26
C GLY A 108 -10.81 -6.20 24.92
N HIS A 109 -10.01 -5.18 24.54
CA HIS A 109 -8.80 -4.80 25.27
C HIS A 109 -8.92 -3.36 25.78
N GLY A 110 -9.70 -3.18 26.85
CA GLY A 110 -9.84 -1.92 27.55
C GLY A 110 -8.58 -1.60 28.35
N GLY A 111 -7.58 -1.00 27.69
CA GLY A 111 -6.49 -0.33 28.37
C GLY A 111 -7.03 0.87 29.17
N ASN A 112 -6.51 1.05 30.37
CA ASN A 112 -7.01 1.94 31.42
C ASN A 112 -6.78 3.45 31.15
N MET A 113 -7.11 3.94 29.94
CA MET A 113 -7.14 5.37 29.59
C MET A 113 -8.60 5.86 29.63
N ALA A 114 -9.05 6.22 30.83
CA ALA A 114 -10.28 6.97 31.06
C ALA A 114 -10.03 8.45 30.63
N ARG A 115 -10.93 9.31 30.10
CA ARG A 115 -12.38 9.50 30.29
C ARG A 115 -12.97 10.40 29.16
N LYS A 116 -13.24 9.86 27.97
CA LYS A 116 -14.24 10.45 27.04
C LYS A 116 -15.20 9.35 26.59
N ALA A 117 -15.90 8.79 27.57
CA ALA A 117 -16.58 7.50 27.52
C ALA A 117 -17.82 7.42 26.59
N ASN A 118 -18.03 8.35 25.64
CA ASN A 118 -19.20 8.33 24.76
C ASN A 118 -18.95 8.73 23.31
N GLN A 119 -17.70 8.99 22.89
CA GLN A 119 -17.45 9.23 21.47
C GLN A 119 -17.10 7.93 20.74
N PRO A 120 -17.80 7.59 19.65
CA PRO A 120 -17.38 6.50 18.79
C PRO A 120 -15.98 6.82 18.24
N TRP A 121 -15.14 5.80 18.11
CA TRP A 121 -13.83 5.99 17.52
C TRP A 121 -13.96 6.56 16.10
N THR A 122 -13.18 7.59 15.80
CA THR A 122 -13.00 8.17 14.47
C THR A 122 -11.51 8.33 14.19
N GLN A 123 -11.15 8.50 12.91
CA GLN A 123 -9.76 8.79 12.52
C GLN A 123 -9.19 10.04 13.23
N GLU A 124 -10.04 11.06 13.44
CA GLU A 124 -9.67 12.28 14.16
C GLU A 124 -9.35 12.02 15.64
N VAL A 125 -10.13 11.15 16.30
CA VAL A 125 -9.88 10.72 17.68
C VAL A 125 -8.57 9.95 17.77
N GLY A 126 -8.32 9.01 16.84
CA GLY A 126 -7.05 8.28 16.76
C GLY A 126 -5.85 9.23 16.57
N MET A 127 -5.97 10.21 15.68
CA MET A 127 -4.93 11.23 15.47
C MET A 127 -4.69 12.07 16.73
N THR A 128 -5.76 12.49 17.41
CA THR A 128 -5.66 13.26 18.67
C THR A 128 -4.94 12.47 19.76
N ASN A 129 -5.26 11.18 19.90
CA ASN A 129 -4.61 10.29 20.86
C ASN A 129 -3.11 10.12 20.54
N ALA A 130 -2.76 9.94 19.27
CA ALA A 130 -1.37 9.85 18.84
C ALA A 130 -0.60 11.15 19.11
N VAL A 131 -1.20 12.32 18.86
CA VAL A 131 -0.60 13.61 19.20
C VAL A 131 -0.35 13.74 20.70
N GLN A 132 -1.31 13.33 21.54
CA GLN A 132 -1.13 13.33 23.00
C GLN A 132 -0.01 12.38 23.45
N LEU A 133 0.11 11.21 22.83
CA LEU A 133 1.20 10.27 23.09
C LEU A 133 2.56 10.84 22.69
N VAL A 134 2.66 11.48 21.52
CA VAL A 134 3.89 12.15 21.11
C VAL A 134 4.23 13.30 22.07
N GLN A 135 3.24 14.05 22.55
CA GLN A 135 3.45 15.10 23.55
C GLN A 135 3.95 14.54 24.88
N SER A 136 3.42 13.41 25.35
CA SER A 136 3.88 12.78 26.60
C SER A 136 5.31 12.21 26.46
N ILE A 137 5.66 11.66 25.31
CA ILE A 137 7.03 11.24 24.98
C ILE A 137 7.97 12.45 25.00
N LYS A 138 7.56 13.58 24.39
CA LYS A 138 8.37 14.81 24.35
C LYS A 138 8.58 15.44 25.73
N ALA A 139 7.60 15.32 26.61
CA ALA A 139 7.67 15.79 27.99
C ALA A 139 8.56 14.90 28.87
N SER A 140 8.76 13.64 28.49
CA SER A 140 9.61 12.70 29.21
C SER A 140 11.09 12.95 28.87
N PRO A 141 11.97 13.18 29.86
CA PRO A 141 13.41 13.24 29.61
C PRO A 141 13.95 11.82 29.34
N GLY A 142 14.73 11.66 28.27
CA GLY A 142 15.42 10.41 27.98
C GLY A 142 15.64 10.15 26.50
N ASP A 143 16.30 9.04 26.21
CA ASP A 143 16.73 8.62 24.87
C ASP A 143 15.56 8.48 23.89
N VAL A 144 14.36 8.17 24.38
CA VAL A 144 13.13 8.04 23.58
C VAL A 144 12.76 9.33 22.86
N ARG A 145 12.85 10.47 23.56
CA ARG A 145 12.54 11.78 22.98
C ARG A 145 13.53 12.12 21.87
N ASP A 146 14.81 11.83 22.12
CA ASP A 146 15.89 12.11 21.18
C ASP A 146 15.79 11.19 19.94
N ALA A 147 15.46 9.91 20.13
CA ALA A 147 15.17 8.97 19.04
C ALA A 147 14.00 9.42 18.15
N ILE A 148 12.87 9.83 18.75
CA ILE A 148 11.70 10.30 17.99
C ILE A 148 11.99 11.62 17.27
N ARG A 149 12.78 12.52 17.87
CA ARG A 149 13.21 13.76 17.21
C ARG A 149 14.08 13.44 15.99
N GLU A 150 15.12 12.64 16.16
CA GLU A 150 16.03 12.26 15.07
C GLU A 150 15.31 11.53 13.93
N PHE A 151 14.33 10.66 14.26
CA PHE A 151 13.48 10.04 13.25
C PHE A 151 12.63 11.06 12.49
N SER A 152 12.00 12.00 13.20
CA SER A 152 11.21 13.07 12.57
C SER A 152 12.06 13.94 11.64
N ASP A 153 13.29 14.25 12.05
CA ASP A 153 14.25 15.01 11.25
C ASP A 153 14.65 14.22 9.99
N LEU A 154 14.93 12.92 10.14
CA LEU A 154 15.24 12.03 9.02
C LEU A 154 14.08 11.95 8.01
N VAL A 155 12.85 11.79 8.48
CA VAL A 155 11.64 11.78 7.62
C VAL A 155 11.49 13.11 6.88
N SER A 156 11.75 14.24 7.55
CA SER A 156 11.65 15.56 6.95
C SER A 156 12.70 15.75 5.86
N ILE A 157 13.96 15.39 6.13
CA ILE A 157 15.06 15.44 5.16
C ILE A 157 14.75 14.55 3.96
N PHE A 158 14.28 13.33 4.20
CA PHE A 158 13.93 12.38 3.14
C PHE A 158 12.82 12.94 2.24
N LYS A 159 11.78 13.51 2.83
CA LYS A 159 10.67 14.13 2.10
C LYS A 159 11.14 15.34 1.27
N THR A 160 11.99 16.20 1.82
CA THR A 160 12.56 17.34 1.09
C THR A 160 13.42 16.87 -0.08
N ARG A 161 14.28 15.85 0.12
CA ARG A 161 15.10 15.27 -0.95
C ARG A 161 14.22 14.69 -2.07
N MET A 162 13.18 13.97 -1.69
CA MET A 162 12.20 13.43 -2.65
C MET A 162 11.49 14.53 -3.45
N GLN A 163 11.04 15.60 -2.80
CA GLN A 163 10.37 16.71 -3.47
C GLN A 163 11.32 17.42 -4.45
N ALA A 164 12.56 17.66 -4.04
CA ALA A 164 13.58 18.24 -4.92
C ALA A 164 13.87 17.36 -6.14
N GLN A 165 13.97 16.04 -5.95
CA GLN A 165 14.15 15.10 -7.07
C GLN A 165 12.96 15.15 -8.03
N HIS A 166 11.73 15.18 -7.50
CA HIS A 166 10.53 15.27 -8.31
C HIS A 166 10.47 16.57 -9.12
N GLU A 167 10.76 17.71 -8.48
CA GLU A 167 10.83 19.02 -9.14
C GLU A 167 11.91 19.04 -10.24
N GLN A 168 13.08 18.45 -9.96
CA GLN A 168 14.16 18.36 -10.93
C GLN A 168 13.77 17.53 -12.16
N LEU A 169 13.10 16.39 -11.97
CA LEU A 169 12.60 15.56 -13.08
C LEU A 169 11.53 16.29 -13.90
N GLN A 170 10.61 17.01 -13.25
CA GLN A 170 9.63 17.82 -13.95
C GLN A 170 10.29 18.93 -14.78
N LYS A 171 11.29 19.60 -14.20
CA LYS A 171 12.03 20.66 -14.88
C LYS A 171 12.81 20.14 -16.08
N GLN A 172 13.50 19.00 -15.96
CA GLN A 172 14.21 18.38 -17.08
C GLN A 172 13.27 18.07 -18.24
N ARG A 173 12.13 17.43 -17.96
CA ARG A 173 11.12 17.15 -18.98
C ARG A 173 10.62 18.42 -19.68
N ALA A 174 10.31 19.46 -18.91
CA ALA A 174 9.86 20.74 -19.46
C ALA A 174 10.93 21.40 -20.35
N GLU A 175 12.20 21.26 -19.99
CA GLU A 175 13.33 21.79 -20.76
C GLU A 175 13.55 20.99 -22.06
N GLU A 176 13.47 19.67 -22.00
CA GLU A 176 13.50 18.80 -23.19
C GLU A 176 12.37 19.12 -24.16
N ASP A 177 11.14 19.25 -23.65
CA ASP A 177 9.98 19.64 -24.45
C ASP A 177 10.19 21.01 -25.10
N ALA A 178 10.69 22.00 -24.34
CA ALA A 178 11.00 23.32 -24.86
C ALA A 178 12.07 23.29 -25.96
N GLN A 179 13.11 22.46 -25.81
CA GLN A 179 14.15 22.28 -26.83
C GLN A 179 13.60 21.65 -28.10
N ILE A 180 12.75 20.62 -27.99
CA ILE A 180 12.09 19.98 -29.13
C ILE A 180 11.24 21.02 -29.89
N ILE A 181 10.41 21.78 -29.19
CA ILE A 181 9.56 22.82 -29.79
C ILE A 181 10.43 23.89 -30.49
N SER A 182 11.52 24.32 -29.84
CA SER A 182 12.44 25.31 -30.43
C SER A 182 13.07 24.82 -31.73
N ASN A 183 13.49 23.56 -31.79
CA ASN A 183 14.05 22.95 -32.99
C ASN A 183 13.01 22.85 -34.11
N LEU A 184 11.78 22.44 -33.79
CA LEU A 184 10.69 22.35 -34.77
C LEU A 184 10.36 23.72 -35.38
N LEU A 185 10.27 24.77 -34.55
CA LEU A 185 10.01 26.13 -35.01
C LEU A 185 11.12 26.68 -35.91
N ARG A 186 12.39 26.31 -35.66
CA ARG A 186 13.51 26.71 -36.50
C ARG A 186 13.45 26.04 -37.87
N ASN A 187 13.10 24.76 -37.90
CA ASN A 187 13.00 23.98 -39.13
C ASN A 187 11.81 24.40 -40.00
N GLU A 188 10.67 24.79 -39.43
CA GLU A 188 9.51 25.32 -40.17
C GLU A 188 9.79 26.65 -40.90
N LYS A 189 10.76 27.44 -40.40
CA LYS A 189 11.07 28.76 -40.94
C LYS A 189 12.09 28.75 -42.09
N SER A 190 12.68 27.59 -42.41
CA SER A 190 13.62 27.39 -43.53
C SER A 190 12.90 26.83 -44.74
#